data_AF-A0A356M3N1-F1
#
_entry.id   AF-A0A356M3N1-F1
#
_cell.length_a   1.000
_cell.length_b   1.000
_cell.length_c   1.000
_cell.angle_alpha   90.00
_cell.angle_beta   90.00
_cell.angle_gamma   90.00
#
_symmetry.space_group_name_H-M   'P 1'
#
loop_
_entity.id
_entity.type
_entity.pdbx_description
1 polymer ?
#
loop_
_entity_poly.entity_id
_entity_poly.type
_entity_poly.pdbx_seq_one_letter_code
_entity_poly.pdbx_strand_id
1 'polypeptide(L)'
;MKKPEPVSVIGAGLAGCEAAWQLARRGVPVLLHEMKPEEHSAAHHLHTLAELVCSNSLRSSRLVNAVGLLKEEMRCLGSLILACADRTAIPAGGALAVDRELFSREVTGCIDSEPMITLIHGRVDQIPAEGIVIAATGPLTDGALADSIRSRLGIETLHFYDAAAPLLTAESIDQNVAFWQSRYDRGGADYLNCPLNQAEYESFWTELVQAQRADLPGHDAEIVF
;
A
#
# COMPACT_ATOMS: atom_id res chain seq x y z
N MET A 1 3.09 -2.93 -38.01
CA MET A 1 2.51 -3.47 -36.76
C MET A 1 1.60 -2.40 -36.17
N LYS A 2 0.40 -2.77 -35.71
CA LYS A 2 -0.50 -1.83 -35.00
C LYS A 2 0.24 -1.33 -33.75
N LYS A 3 0.27 -0.02 -33.51
CA LYS A 3 0.80 0.49 -32.23
C LYS A 3 -0.01 -0.16 -31.09
N PRO A 4 0.64 -0.69 -30.03
CA PRO A 4 -0.08 -1.24 -28.90
C PRO A 4 -1.01 -0.16 -28.32
N GLU A 5 -2.21 -0.57 -27.96
CA GLU A 5 -3.16 0.32 -27.28
C GLU A 5 -2.58 0.71 -25.91
N PRO A 6 -2.77 1.98 -25.50
CA PRO A 6 -2.23 2.44 -24.23
C PRO A 6 -2.95 1.77 -23.05
N VAL A 7 -2.21 1.54 -21.97
CA VAL A 7 -2.74 1.09 -20.68
C VAL A 7 -3.05 2.31 -19.82
N SER A 8 -4.23 2.37 -19.22
CA SER A 8 -4.56 3.42 -18.25
C SER A 8 -4.10 3.01 -16.85
N VAL A 9 -3.32 3.87 -16.21
CA VAL A 9 -2.93 3.72 -14.80
C VAL A 9 -3.57 4.86 -14.03
N ILE A 10 -4.45 4.57 -13.08
CA ILE A 10 -5.20 5.57 -12.32
C ILE A 10 -4.54 5.75 -10.95
N GLY A 11 -4.06 6.96 -10.67
CA GLY A 11 -3.32 7.32 -9.46
C GLY A 11 -1.81 7.22 -9.67
N ALA A 12 -1.07 8.30 -9.39
CA ALA A 12 0.38 8.36 -9.53
C ALA A 12 1.10 8.36 -8.17
N GLY A 13 0.60 7.53 -7.24
CA GLY A 13 1.34 7.15 -6.03
C GLY A 13 2.53 6.22 -6.35
N LEU A 14 3.11 5.61 -5.31
CA LEU A 14 4.26 4.69 -5.45
C LEU A 14 3.98 3.56 -6.45
N ALA A 15 2.83 2.88 -6.32
CA ALA A 15 2.46 1.76 -7.16
C ALA A 15 2.15 2.18 -8.60
N GLY A 16 1.45 3.31 -8.79
CA GLY A 16 1.09 3.80 -10.11
C GLY A 16 2.30 4.26 -10.94
N CYS A 17 3.23 5.00 -10.30
CA CYS A 17 4.48 5.39 -10.95
C CYS A 17 5.32 4.17 -11.34
N GLU A 18 5.46 3.19 -10.44
CA GLU A 18 6.22 1.97 -10.74
C GLU A 18 5.55 1.15 -11.85
N ALA A 19 4.22 0.99 -11.84
CA ALA A 19 3.49 0.29 -12.88
C ALA A 19 3.65 0.96 -14.25
N ALA A 20 3.46 2.28 -14.32
CA ALA A 20 3.65 3.06 -15.54
C ALA A 20 5.07 2.93 -16.09
N TRP A 21 6.07 3.03 -15.22
CA TRP A 21 7.47 2.84 -15.58
C TRP A 21 7.75 1.46 -16.15
N GLN A 22 7.30 0.41 -15.47
CA GLN A 22 7.53 -0.97 -15.90
C GLN A 22 6.85 -1.29 -17.24
N LEU A 23 5.67 -0.73 -17.51
CA LEU A 23 4.99 -0.83 -18.81
C LEU A 23 5.79 -0.10 -19.90
N ALA A 24 6.22 1.14 -19.64
CA ALA A 24 7.02 1.93 -20.57
C ALA A 24 8.35 1.25 -20.93
N ARG A 25 9.04 0.62 -19.96
CA ARG A 25 10.26 -0.17 -20.21
C ARG A 25 10.05 -1.42 -21.05
N ARG A 26 8.80 -1.87 -21.20
CA ARG A 26 8.41 -2.98 -22.07
C ARG A 26 7.78 -2.51 -23.39
N GLY A 27 7.86 -1.21 -23.68
CA GLY A 27 7.34 -0.63 -24.93
C GLY A 27 5.82 -0.53 -24.98
N VAL A 28 5.14 -0.58 -23.84
CA VAL A 28 3.69 -0.39 -23.74
C VAL A 28 3.40 1.08 -23.42
N PRO A 29 2.63 1.81 -24.25
CA PRO A 29 2.24 3.18 -23.96
C PRO A 29 1.34 3.25 -22.73
N VAL A 30 1.46 4.32 -21.94
CA VAL A 30 0.71 4.49 -20.69
C VAL A 30 0.03 5.84 -20.66
N LEU A 31 -1.22 5.86 -20.23
CA LEU A 31 -1.93 7.05 -19.75
C LEU A 31 -1.93 7.01 -18.23
N LEU A 32 -1.06 7.80 -17.60
CA LEU A 32 -0.97 7.88 -16.15
C LEU A 32 -1.83 9.04 -15.67
N HIS A 33 -2.87 8.75 -14.89
CA HIS A 33 -3.80 9.75 -14.38
C HIS A 33 -3.43 10.15 -12.96
N GLU A 34 -3.42 11.45 -12.68
CA GLU A 34 -3.19 12.01 -11.35
C GLU A 34 -4.12 13.19 -11.10
N MET A 35 -4.82 13.19 -9.96
CA MET A 35 -5.73 14.28 -9.60
C MET A 35 -4.95 15.56 -9.24
N LYS A 36 -3.74 15.42 -8.71
CA LYS A 36 -2.84 16.53 -8.42
C LYS A 36 -2.29 17.11 -9.73
N PRO A 37 -2.10 18.45 -9.84
CA PRO A 37 -2.27 19.45 -8.78
C PRO A 37 -3.70 20.01 -8.65
N GLU A 38 -4.64 19.60 -9.50
CA GLU A 38 -5.99 20.17 -9.55
C GLU A 38 -6.78 19.90 -8.27
N GLU A 39 -6.67 18.68 -7.75
CA GLU A 39 -7.27 18.25 -6.50
C GLU A 39 -6.25 17.52 -5.62
N HIS A 40 -6.43 17.63 -4.30
CA HIS A 40 -5.61 16.97 -3.29
C HIS A 40 -6.53 16.22 -2.31
N SER A 41 -6.15 15.00 -1.92
CA SER A 41 -6.75 14.37 -0.75
C SER A 41 -6.23 15.03 0.52
N ALA A 42 -6.90 14.79 1.66
CA ALA A 42 -6.51 15.31 2.97
C ALA A 42 -5.04 15.02 3.38
N ALA A 43 -4.45 13.93 2.88
CA ALA A 43 -3.06 13.56 3.19
C ALA A 43 -2.00 14.14 2.25
N HIS A 44 -2.37 14.67 1.07
CA HIS A 44 -1.38 15.10 0.07
C HIS A 44 -1.05 16.58 0.20
N HIS A 45 0.24 16.91 0.24
CA HIS A 45 0.75 18.27 0.39
C HIS A 45 1.53 18.74 -0.85
N LEU A 46 2.04 17.82 -1.66
CA LEU A 46 2.87 18.15 -2.82
C LEU A 46 2.11 17.97 -4.13
N HIS A 47 2.42 18.80 -5.13
CA HIS A 47 1.92 18.63 -6.50
C HIS A 47 2.63 17.52 -7.27
N THR A 48 3.78 17.06 -6.78
CA THR A 48 4.61 16.03 -7.39
C THR A 48 4.08 14.63 -7.12
N LEU A 49 4.50 13.68 -7.96
CA LEU A 49 4.06 12.28 -7.94
C LEU A 49 4.76 11.48 -6.82
N ALA A 50 4.23 10.31 -6.48
CA ALA A 50 4.83 9.38 -5.52
C ALA A 50 5.17 10.02 -4.15
N GLU A 51 4.31 10.93 -3.67
CA GLU A 51 4.49 11.61 -2.39
C GLU A 51 4.48 10.63 -1.21
N LEU A 52 5.42 10.80 -0.26
CA LEU A 52 5.44 10.08 1.00
C LEU A 52 4.72 10.88 2.10
N VAL A 53 3.42 10.64 2.25
CA VAL A 53 2.52 11.40 3.16
C VAL A 53 2.67 11.08 4.65
N CYS A 54 3.38 10.00 5.00
CA CYS A 54 3.63 9.58 6.37
C CYS A 54 5.13 9.55 6.66
N SER A 55 5.71 8.37 6.95
CA SER A 55 7.16 8.23 7.14
C SER A 55 7.94 8.44 5.85
N ASN A 56 9.13 9.03 5.94
CA ASN A 56 10.12 9.06 4.85
C ASN A 56 11.04 7.84 4.84
N SER A 57 10.79 6.86 5.71
CA SER A 57 11.52 5.60 5.74
C SER A 57 10.78 4.56 4.90
N LEU A 58 11.49 4.01 3.92
CA LEU A 58 11.09 2.80 3.20
C LEU A 58 11.48 1.53 3.97
N ARG A 59 11.75 1.65 5.29
CA ARG A 59 12.15 0.58 6.22
C ARG A 59 13.52 -0.01 5.90
N SER A 60 13.86 -1.13 6.56
CA SER A 60 15.19 -1.74 6.51
C SER A 60 15.66 -2.02 5.08
N SER A 61 16.96 -1.79 4.84
CA SER A 61 17.66 -2.19 3.61
C SER A 61 18.44 -3.50 3.76
N ARG A 62 18.37 -4.16 4.93
CA ARG A 62 19.12 -5.40 5.18
C ARG A 62 18.42 -6.60 4.53
N LEU A 63 19.17 -7.41 3.79
CA LEU A 63 18.70 -8.65 3.15
C LEU A 63 18.00 -9.63 4.10
N VAL A 64 18.42 -9.68 5.37
CA VAL A 64 17.81 -10.54 6.39
C VAL A 64 16.41 -10.10 6.83
N ASN A 65 15.97 -8.90 6.43
CA ASN A 65 14.59 -8.44 6.62
C ASN A 65 13.80 -8.63 5.33
N ALA A 66 12.56 -9.11 5.41
CA ALA A 66 11.69 -9.33 4.25
C ALA A 66 11.57 -8.07 3.36
N VAL A 67 11.39 -6.90 3.97
CA VAL A 67 11.33 -5.61 3.23
C VAL A 67 12.66 -5.21 2.61
N GLY A 68 13.80 -5.70 3.10
CA GLY A 68 15.11 -5.46 2.50
C GLY A 68 15.36 -6.38 1.32
N LEU A 69 15.00 -7.67 1.43
CA LEU A 69 15.02 -8.62 0.32
C LEU A 69 14.15 -8.14 -0.85
N LEU A 70 12.90 -7.74 -0.57
CA LEU A 70 12.00 -7.19 -1.59
C LEU A 70 12.62 -6.01 -2.33
N LYS A 71 13.40 -5.16 -1.65
CA LYS A 71 14.08 -4.04 -2.31
C LYS A 71 15.13 -4.53 -3.30
N GLU A 72 15.93 -5.53 -2.94
CA GLU A 72 16.91 -6.06 -3.88
C GLU A 72 16.26 -6.73 -5.10
N GLU A 73 15.13 -7.43 -4.91
CA GLU A 73 14.34 -7.96 -6.02
C GLU A 73 13.85 -6.84 -6.94
N MET A 74 13.30 -5.77 -6.36
CA MET A 74 12.86 -4.59 -7.10
C MET A 74 14.01 -3.90 -7.84
N ARG A 75 15.22 -3.85 -7.27
CA ARG A 75 16.42 -3.32 -7.98
C ARG A 75 16.80 -4.20 -9.17
N CYS A 76 16.79 -5.53 -9.02
CA CYS A 76 17.02 -6.47 -10.11
C CYS A 76 15.99 -6.29 -11.25
N LEU A 77 14.77 -5.88 -10.92
CA LEU A 77 13.69 -5.59 -11.87
C LEU A 77 13.72 -4.14 -12.42
N GLY A 78 14.74 -3.36 -12.07
CA GLY A 78 14.90 -1.99 -12.56
C GLY A 78 13.86 -1.01 -12.02
N SER A 79 13.54 -1.11 -10.72
CA SER A 79 12.53 -0.27 -10.07
C SER A 79 12.86 1.22 -10.16
N LEU A 80 11.87 2.01 -10.62
CA LEU A 80 11.95 3.47 -10.60
C LEU A 80 12.00 4.00 -9.17
N ILE A 81 11.08 3.51 -8.32
CA ILE A 81 10.92 3.97 -6.95
C ILE A 81 12.23 3.78 -6.17
N LEU A 82 12.88 2.62 -6.29
CA LEU A 82 14.15 2.41 -5.59
C LEU A 82 15.30 3.18 -6.19
N ALA A 83 15.37 3.31 -7.52
CA ALA A 83 16.40 4.13 -8.14
C ALA A 83 16.32 5.60 -7.68
N CYS A 84 15.11 6.17 -7.58
CA CYS A 84 14.90 7.50 -7.03
C CYS A 84 15.23 7.56 -5.54
N ALA A 85 14.79 6.57 -4.76
CA ALA A 85 15.06 6.52 -3.33
C ALA A 85 16.56 6.43 -3.01
N ASP A 86 17.32 5.66 -3.78
CA ASP A 86 18.76 5.54 -3.61
C ASP A 86 19.47 6.88 -3.90
N ARG A 87 18.98 7.67 -4.88
CA ARG A 87 19.53 9.00 -5.22
C ARG A 87 19.22 10.08 -4.19
N THR A 88 18.10 9.95 -3.47
CA THR A 88 17.63 10.94 -2.50
C THR A 88 17.75 10.45 -1.06
N ALA A 89 18.54 9.40 -0.84
CA ALA A 89 18.71 8.76 0.45
C ALA A 89 19.37 9.70 1.48
N ILE A 90 18.88 9.63 2.72
CA ILE A 90 19.45 10.33 3.88
C ILE A 90 19.86 9.33 4.97
N PRO A 91 20.79 9.68 5.87
CA PRO A 91 21.23 8.77 6.94
C PRO A 91 20.07 8.30 7.84
N ALA A 92 19.87 6.98 7.97
CA ALA A 92 18.73 6.41 8.70
C ALA A 92 19.00 5.05 9.38
N GLY A 93 20.20 4.86 9.93
CA GLY A 93 20.45 3.75 10.88
C GLY A 93 20.18 2.33 10.35
N GLY A 94 20.38 2.08 9.05
CA GLY A 94 20.14 0.76 8.42
C GLY A 94 18.74 0.60 7.79
N ALA A 95 17.91 1.64 7.82
CA ALA A 95 16.78 1.81 6.92
C ALA A 95 17.19 2.59 5.67
N LEU A 96 16.44 2.42 4.59
CA LEU A 96 16.45 3.33 3.46
C LEU A 96 15.43 4.43 3.77
N ALA A 97 15.89 5.62 4.16
CA ALA A 97 15.05 6.80 4.25
C ALA A 97 15.48 7.83 3.23
N VAL A 98 14.54 8.67 2.82
CA VAL A 98 14.74 9.65 1.75
C VAL A 98 14.40 11.06 2.20
N ASP A 99 14.92 12.05 1.50
CA ASP A 99 14.31 13.38 1.48
C ASP A 99 13.00 13.30 0.68
N ARG A 100 11.86 13.64 1.30
CA ARG A 100 10.53 13.45 0.71
C ARG A 100 10.32 14.29 -0.55
N GLU A 101 10.72 15.56 -0.51
CA GLU A 101 10.51 16.48 -1.62
C GLU A 101 11.43 16.14 -2.78
N LEU A 102 12.71 15.87 -2.50
CA LEU A 102 13.66 15.46 -3.54
C LEU A 102 13.21 14.14 -4.16
N PHE A 103 12.79 13.16 -3.35
CA PHE A 103 12.29 11.88 -3.83
C PHE A 103 11.11 12.04 -4.79
N SER A 104 10.08 12.78 -4.37
CA SER A 104 8.87 12.98 -5.18
C SER A 104 9.17 13.76 -6.47
N ARG A 105 10.06 14.76 -6.41
CA ARG A 105 10.52 15.50 -7.61
C ARG A 105 11.31 14.62 -8.57
N GLU A 106 12.19 13.76 -8.06
CA GLU A 106 12.97 12.82 -8.88
C GLU A 106 12.07 11.82 -9.61
N VAL A 107 11.08 11.25 -8.92
CA VAL A 107 10.09 10.36 -9.56
C VAL A 107 9.32 11.11 -10.64
N THR A 108 8.83 12.33 -10.33
CA THR A 108 8.07 13.16 -11.28
C THR A 108 8.90 13.45 -12.53
N GLY A 109 10.15 13.90 -12.37
CA GLY A 109 11.04 14.21 -13.49
C GLY A 109 11.34 12.99 -14.37
N CYS A 110 11.50 11.80 -13.77
CA CYS A 110 11.66 10.56 -14.54
C CYS A 110 10.41 10.26 -15.38
N ILE A 111 9.21 10.36 -14.79
CA ILE A 111 7.94 10.11 -15.46
C ILE A 111 7.71 11.11 -16.60
N ASP A 112 7.89 12.41 -16.34
CA ASP A 112 7.70 13.48 -17.34
C ASP A 112 8.66 13.35 -18.54
N SER A 113 9.85 12.78 -18.30
CA SER A 113 10.87 12.57 -19.33
C SER A 113 10.67 11.30 -20.17
N GLU A 114 9.79 10.39 -19.77
CA GLU A 114 9.61 9.11 -20.43
C GLU A 114 8.56 9.20 -21.57
N PRO A 115 8.98 9.10 -22.85
CA PRO A 115 8.10 9.35 -24.00
C PRO A 115 6.95 8.35 -24.16
N MET A 116 7.01 7.20 -23.49
CA MET A 116 5.95 6.20 -23.50
C MET A 116 4.87 6.45 -22.44
N ILE A 117 5.06 7.44 -21.56
CA ILE A 117 4.10 7.79 -20.51
C ILE A 117 3.53 9.18 -20.81
N THR A 118 2.21 9.25 -20.92
CA THR A 118 1.48 10.52 -20.95
C THR A 118 0.85 10.75 -19.58
N LEU A 119 1.32 11.75 -18.86
CA LEU A 119 0.69 12.19 -17.61
C LEU A 119 -0.56 13.02 -17.93
N ILE A 120 -1.69 12.64 -17.35
CA ILE A 120 -2.99 13.30 -17.50
C ILE A 120 -3.40 13.81 -16.11
N HIS A 121 -3.46 15.12 -15.98
CA HIS A 121 -3.99 15.76 -14.77
C HIS A 121 -5.52 15.75 -14.77
N GLY A 122 -6.07 15.60 -13.57
CA GLY A 122 -7.50 15.64 -13.32
C GLY A 122 -8.01 14.37 -12.65
N ARG A 123 -9.06 14.56 -11.84
CA ARG A 123 -9.69 13.46 -11.11
C ARG A 123 -10.37 12.49 -12.07
N VAL A 124 -10.21 11.19 -11.80
CA VAL A 124 -10.90 10.12 -12.54
C VAL A 124 -12.04 9.60 -11.68
N ASP A 125 -13.27 9.75 -12.13
CA ASP A 125 -14.46 9.29 -11.39
C ASP A 125 -14.94 7.89 -11.81
N GLN A 126 -14.49 7.39 -12.95
CA GLN A 126 -14.97 6.11 -13.49
C GLN A 126 -13.82 5.31 -14.11
N ILE A 127 -13.82 4.01 -13.84
CA ILE A 127 -12.96 3.07 -14.57
C ILE A 127 -13.40 3.06 -16.04
N PRO A 128 -12.48 3.25 -17.00
CA PRO A 128 -12.77 3.11 -18.42
C PRO A 128 -13.50 1.79 -18.74
N ALA A 129 -14.52 1.86 -19.58
CA ALA A 129 -15.33 0.69 -19.95
C ALA A 129 -14.55 -0.36 -20.76
N GLU A 130 -13.56 0.11 -21.54
CA GLU A 130 -12.73 -0.69 -22.43
C GLU A 130 -11.24 -0.43 -22.15
N GLY A 131 -10.38 -1.32 -22.66
CA GLY A 131 -8.94 -1.25 -22.47
C GLY A 131 -8.45 -1.93 -21.18
N ILE A 132 -7.13 -1.94 -21.00
CA ILE A 132 -6.48 -2.47 -19.80
C ILE A 132 -6.29 -1.32 -18.81
N VAL A 133 -6.74 -1.51 -17.57
CA VAL A 133 -6.68 -0.50 -16.51
C VAL A 133 -5.97 -1.06 -15.29
N ILE A 134 -5.03 -0.29 -14.73
CA ILE A 134 -4.43 -0.51 -13.42
C ILE A 134 -4.98 0.57 -12.48
N ALA A 135 -5.74 0.19 -11.45
CA ALA A 135 -6.15 1.09 -10.39
C ALA A 135 -5.09 1.10 -9.27
N ALA A 136 -4.39 2.23 -9.10
CA ALA A 136 -3.32 2.44 -8.14
C ALA A 136 -3.58 3.71 -7.29
N THR A 137 -4.82 3.89 -6.86
CA THR A 137 -5.39 5.13 -6.30
C THR A 137 -5.13 5.32 -4.80
N GLY A 138 -4.44 4.39 -4.15
CA GLY A 138 -4.03 4.50 -2.76
C GLY A 138 -5.17 4.29 -1.75
N PRO A 139 -4.88 4.43 -0.45
CA PRO A 139 -5.80 4.07 0.64
C PRO A 139 -6.97 5.05 0.81
N LEU A 140 -6.88 6.26 0.25
CA LEU A 140 -7.90 7.31 0.39
C LEU A 140 -8.84 7.37 -0.83
N THR A 141 -9.04 6.24 -1.52
CA THR A 141 -9.96 6.19 -2.65
C THR A 141 -11.40 6.25 -2.15
N ASP A 142 -12.16 7.26 -2.57
CA ASP A 142 -13.53 7.46 -2.13
C ASP A 142 -14.47 7.86 -3.29
N GLY A 143 -15.71 8.22 -2.94
CA GLY A 143 -16.69 8.80 -3.84
C GLY A 143 -16.97 7.98 -5.10
N ALA A 144 -17.08 8.70 -6.24
CA ALA A 144 -17.50 8.13 -7.51
C ALA A 144 -16.55 7.03 -8.02
N LEU A 145 -15.24 7.18 -7.82
CA LEU A 145 -14.27 6.19 -8.26
C LEU A 145 -14.37 4.91 -7.43
N ALA A 146 -14.56 5.01 -6.11
CA ALA A 146 -14.78 3.86 -5.26
C ALA A 146 -16.08 3.11 -5.63
N ASP A 147 -17.15 3.84 -5.96
CA ASP A 147 -18.40 3.25 -6.47
C ASP A 147 -18.21 2.58 -7.84
N SER A 148 -17.41 3.19 -8.72
CA SER A 148 -17.07 2.61 -10.01
C SER A 148 -16.29 1.31 -9.86
N ILE A 149 -15.30 1.26 -8.95
CA ILE A 149 -14.54 0.03 -8.63
C ILE A 149 -15.49 -1.05 -8.11
N ARG A 150 -16.35 -0.73 -7.14
CA ARG A 150 -17.33 -1.68 -6.57
C ARG A 150 -18.25 -2.26 -7.64
N SER A 151 -18.84 -1.40 -8.46
CA SER A 151 -19.71 -1.79 -9.57
C SER A 151 -19.01 -2.71 -10.58
N ARG A 152 -17.75 -2.38 -10.94
CA ARG A 152 -16.97 -3.16 -11.91
C ARG A 152 -16.61 -4.55 -11.41
N LEU A 153 -16.33 -4.68 -10.11
CA LEU A 153 -15.98 -5.94 -9.47
C LEU A 153 -17.20 -6.76 -9.00
N GLY A 154 -18.40 -6.17 -9.00
CA GLY A 154 -19.61 -6.82 -8.51
C GLY A 154 -19.57 -7.12 -7.01
N ILE A 155 -18.87 -6.28 -6.23
CA ILE A 155 -18.72 -6.43 -4.77
C ILE A 155 -19.57 -5.41 -4.03
N GLU A 156 -20.15 -5.84 -2.91
CA GLU A 156 -21.00 -4.98 -2.07
C GLU A 156 -20.17 -4.08 -1.15
N THR A 157 -19.01 -4.56 -0.69
CA THR A 157 -18.15 -3.85 0.26
C THR A 157 -16.73 -3.70 -0.26
N LEU A 158 -16.19 -2.49 -0.10
CA LEU A 158 -14.79 -2.16 -0.29
C LEU A 158 -14.39 -1.30 0.90
N HIS A 159 -13.53 -1.83 1.75
CA HIS A 159 -13.10 -1.17 2.98
C HIS A 159 -11.60 -0.88 2.90
N PHE A 160 -11.23 0.35 3.28
CA PHE A 160 -9.83 0.81 3.29
C PHE A 160 -9.22 0.85 4.70
N TYR A 161 -9.97 0.41 5.72
CA TYR A 161 -9.48 0.22 7.07
C TYR A 161 -9.01 -1.22 7.28
N ASP A 162 -7.81 -1.37 7.83
CA ASP A 162 -7.23 -2.65 8.19
C ASP A 162 -7.58 -2.99 9.66
N ALA A 163 -8.59 -3.85 9.86
CA ALA A 163 -8.77 -4.53 11.13
C ALA A 163 -7.81 -5.73 11.21
N ALA A 164 -6.51 -5.48 11.15
CA ALA A 164 -5.50 -6.53 11.17
C ALA A 164 -5.18 -6.95 12.61
N ALA A 165 -5.63 -8.14 13.00
CA ALA A 165 -5.11 -8.80 14.19
C ALA A 165 -3.62 -9.17 13.98
N PRO A 166 -2.81 -9.24 15.05
CA PRO A 166 -1.45 -9.74 14.94
C PRO A 166 -1.41 -11.13 14.30
N LEU A 167 -0.53 -11.31 13.31
CA LEU A 167 -0.28 -12.60 12.67
C LEU A 167 0.95 -13.26 13.29
N LEU A 168 0.82 -14.53 13.62
CA LEU A 168 1.87 -15.36 14.22
C LEU A 168 2.22 -16.49 13.25
N THR A 169 3.50 -16.88 13.24
CA THR A 169 3.93 -18.11 12.56
C THR A 169 3.42 -19.32 13.33
N ALA A 170 2.84 -20.30 12.66
CA ALA A 170 2.27 -21.48 13.33
C ALA A 170 3.33 -22.26 14.13
N GLU A 171 4.58 -22.25 13.66
CA GLU A 171 5.74 -22.91 14.26
C GLU A 171 6.18 -22.27 15.58
N SER A 172 5.79 -21.01 15.84
CA SER A 172 6.10 -20.34 17.11
C SER A 172 5.08 -20.59 18.21
N ILE A 173 4.01 -21.35 17.94
CA ILE A 173 2.93 -21.63 18.89
C ILE A 173 3.22 -22.95 19.61
N ASP A 174 3.12 -22.95 20.94
CA ASP A 174 3.22 -24.19 21.73
C ASP A 174 1.97 -25.06 21.54
N GLN A 175 2.14 -26.08 20.70
CA GLN A 175 1.08 -27.05 20.36
C GLN A 175 0.75 -28.00 21.52
N ASN A 176 1.51 -27.98 22.64
CA ASN A 176 1.15 -28.77 23.83
C ASN A 176 0.05 -28.10 24.65
N VAL A 177 -0.17 -26.79 24.46
CA VAL A 177 -1.19 -26.00 25.17
C VAL A 177 -2.37 -25.69 24.26
N ALA A 178 -2.11 -25.34 23.00
CA ALA A 178 -3.14 -25.00 22.03
C ALA A 178 -3.82 -26.24 21.43
N PHE A 179 -5.07 -26.12 21.01
CA PHE A 179 -5.81 -27.23 20.39
C PHE A 179 -6.73 -26.78 19.24
N TRP A 180 -6.81 -27.61 18.20
CA TRP A 180 -7.66 -27.36 17.03
C TRP A 180 -9.10 -27.79 17.32
N GLN A 181 -10.04 -26.84 17.27
CA GLN A 181 -11.46 -27.13 17.45
C GLN A 181 -12.35 -25.99 16.93
N SER A 182 -13.48 -26.35 16.29
CA SER A 182 -14.57 -25.42 16.00
C SER A 182 -15.67 -25.50 17.06
N ARG A 183 -16.39 -24.39 17.28
CA ARG A 183 -17.43 -24.33 18.31
C ARG A 183 -18.51 -25.38 18.10
N TYR A 184 -18.89 -26.06 19.18
CA TYR A 184 -19.96 -27.07 19.21
C TYR A 184 -19.77 -28.20 18.17
N ASP A 185 -18.52 -28.45 17.77
CA ASP A 185 -18.14 -29.43 16.73
C ASP A 185 -18.90 -29.23 15.40
N ARG A 186 -19.30 -27.98 15.11
CA ARG A 186 -19.93 -27.62 13.83
C ARG A 186 -18.84 -27.25 12.83
N GLY A 187 -18.47 -28.21 11.98
CA GLY A 187 -17.49 -28.02 10.90
C GLY A 187 -16.18 -28.78 11.13
N GLY A 188 -15.14 -28.42 10.36
CA GLY A 188 -13.78 -28.94 10.54
C GLY A 188 -13.07 -28.31 11.74
N ALA A 189 -11.84 -28.71 12.02
CA ALA A 189 -11.02 -28.11 13.08
C ALA A 189 -10.31 -26.85 12.55
N ASP A 190 -11.09 -25.82 12.23
CA ASP A 190 -10.64 -24.67 11.45
C ASP A 190 -9.98 -23.56 12.30
N TYR A 191 -10.05 -23.68 13.63
CA TYR A 191 -9.51 -22.70 14.58
C TYR A 191 -8.57 -23.36 15.57
N LEU A 192 -7.43 -22.71 15.81
CA LEU A 192 -6.51 -23.04 16.90
C LEU A 192 -6.90 -22.23 18.13
N ASN A 193 -7.22 -22.92 19.22
CA ASN A 193 -7.69 -22.33 20.47
C ASN A 193 -6.53 -22.32 21.47
N CYS A 194 -6.24 -21.14 22.04
CA CYS A 194 -5.28 -20.96 23.12
C CYS A 194 -6.06 -20.72 24.42
N PRO A 195 -6.26 -21.75 25.26
CA PRO A 195 -7.08 -21.61 26.46
C PRO A 195 -6.39 -20.71 27.50
N LEU A 196 -7.21 -19.96 28.24
CA LEU A 196 -6.78 -19.21 29.43
C LEU A 196 -7.63 -19.66 30.61
N ASN A 197 -7.01 -19.84 31.77
CA ASN A 197 -7.73 -19.91 33.03
C ASN A 197 -8.12 -18.49 33.51
N GLN A 198 -8.91 -18.41 34.58
CA GLN A 198 -9.41 -17.13 35.09
C GLN A 198 -8.29 -16.15 35.46
N ALA A 199 -7.26 -16.63 36.18
CA ALA A 199 -6.16 -15.76 36.62
C ALA A 199 -5.32 -15.25 35.43
N GLU A 200 -5.09 -16.10 34.44
CA GLU A 200 -4.40 -15.72 33.19
C GLU A 200 -5.21 -14.67 32.41
N TYR A 201 -6.53 -14.86 32.32
CA TYR A 201 -7.42 -13.89 31.67
C TYR A 201 -7.44 -12.54 32.39
N GLU A 202 -7.57 -12.52 33.72
CA GLU A 202 -7.59 -11.30 34.52
C GLU A 202 -6.27 -10.53 34.38
N SER A 203 -5.13 -11.25 34.36
CA SER A 203 -3.82 -10.65 34.09
C SER A 203 -3.73 -10.07 32.69
N PHE A 204 -4.12 -10.84 31.66
CA PHE A 204 -4.10 -10.37 30.27
C PHE A 204 -4.97 -9.14 30.07
N TRP A 205 -6.19 -9.15 30.60
CA TRP A 205 -7.11 -8.02 30.53
C TRP A 205 -6.54 -6.76 31.19
N THR A 206 -5.91 -6.91 32.37
CA THR A 206 -5.30 -5.78 33.10
C THR A 206 -4.19 -5.12 32.28
N GLU A 207 -3.31 -5.92 31.69
CA GLU A 207 -2.23 -5.41 30.83
C GLU A 207 -2.78 -4.77 29.55
N LEU A 208 -3.79 -5.38 28.93
CA LEU A 208 -4.37 -4.90 27.68
C LEU A 208 -4.98 -3.50 27.80
N VAL A 209 -5.71 -3.22 28.89
CA VAL A 209 -6.34 -1.91 29.10
C VAL A 209 -5.34 -0.81 29.47
N GLN A 210 -4.16 -1.19 29.97
CA GLN A 210 -3.07 -0.28 30.32
C GLN A 210 -2.03 -0.13 29.21
N ALA A 211 -2.10 -0.95 28.16
CA ALA A 211 -1.16 -0.95 27.07
C ALA A 211 -1.08 0.41 26.36
N GLN A 212 0.13 0.76 25.93
CA GLN A 212 0.35 1.93 25.08
C GLN A 212 -0.40 1.76 23.76
N ARG A 213 -1.13 2.80 23.38
CA ARG A 213 -1.83 2.87 22.10
C ARG A 213 -1.09 3.86 21.21
N ALA A 214 -1.05 3.56 19.92
CA ALA A 214 -0.59 4.54 18.94
C ALA A 214 -1.56 5.72 18.92
N ASP A 215 -1.02 6.94 18.84
CA ASP A 215 -1.85 8.12 18.63
C ASP A 215 -2.48 8.04 17.24
N LEU A 216 -3.81 8.10 17.17
CA LEU A 216 -4.54 8.13 15.92
C LEU A 216 -4.63 9.58 15.42
N PRO A 217 -4.21 9.89 14.18
CA PRO A 217 -4.51 11.18 13.56
C PRO A 217 -6.03 11.39 13.51
N GLY A 218 -6.49 12.63 13.64
CA GLY A 218 -7.90 12.97 13.88
C GLY A 218 -8.93 12.44 12.87
N HIS A 219 -8.50 11.94 11.71
CA HIS A 219 -9.37 11.30 10.71
C HIS A 219 -9.73 9.85 11.07
N ASP A 220 -8.84 9.14 11.77
CA ASP A 220 -9.01 7.73 12.17
C ASP A 220 -9.62 7.60 13.58
N ALA A 221 -9.56 8.67 14.38
CA ALA A 221 -10.00 8.66 15.78
C ALA A 221 -11.52 8.60 15.97
N GLU A 222 -12.32 9.07 15.02
CA GLU A 222 -13.79 9.18 15.18
C GLU A 222 -14.55 7.87 14.87
N ILE A 223 -13.87 6.83 14.39
CA ILE A 223 -14.56 5.66 13.78
C ILE A 223 -14.22 4.33 14.49
N VAL A 224 -13.16 4.27 15.30
CA VAL A 224 -12.59 2.99 15.78
C VAL A 224 -12.99 2.62 17.22
N PHE A 225 -13.62 3.51 18.00
CA PHE A 225 -14.11 3.21 19.36
C PHE A 225 -15.40 3.95 19.72
#